data_AF-A0A1H5QWF7-F1
#
_entry.id   AF-A0A1H5QWF7-F1
#
_cell.length_a   1.000
_cell.length_b   1.000
_cell.length_c   1.000
_cell.angle_alpha   90.00
_cell.angle_beta   90.00
_cell.angle_gamma   90.00
#
_symmetry.space_group_name_H-M   'P 1'
#
loop_
_entity.id
_entity.type
_entity.pdbx_description
1 polymer ?
#
loop_
_entity_poly.entity_id
_entity_poly.type
_entity_poly.pdbx_seq_one_letter_code
_entity_poly.pdbx_strand_id
1 'polypeptide(L)'
;MTTRLIFHPDAAAHSAKNAPTAPGSTAQSRNRTEEPQMVDTTAPAREAATFTYTPDELNSLISREVSGRLHELGLSLMSNAAFLLANDTVPAAAKRERARVYLDVSAQLRLLAVAELDSITGEVQ
;
A
#
# COMPACT_ATOMS: atom_id res chain seq x y z
N MET A 1 -14.04 -42.60 3.08
CA MET A 1 -13.32 -43.18 1.93
C MET A 1 -13.71 -42.36 0.70
N THR A 2 -12.87 -41.66 -0.06
CA THR A 2 -11.40 -41.61 -0.11
C THR A 2 -11.00 -40.31 -0.83
N THR A 3 -10.00 -39.64 -0.27
CA THR A 3 -9.25 -38.48 -0.76
C THR A 3 -8.48 -38.81 -2.05
N ARG A 4 -8.28 -37.84 -2.96
CA ARG A 4 -7.06 -37.78 -3.79
C ARG A 4 -6.77 -36.35 -4.28
N LEU A 5 -5.82 -35.73 -3.58
CA LEU A 5 -4.92 -34.69 -4.08
C LEU A 5 -3.89 -35.33 -5.03
N ILE A 6 -3.59 -34.71 -6.17
CA ILE A 6 -2.28 -34.83 -6.85
C ILE A 6 -1.93 -33.48 -7.52
N PHE A 7 -0.68 -33.06 -7.35
CA PHE A 7 -0.04 -31.80 -7.75
C PHE A 7 0.85 -31.93 -9.01
N HIS A 8 0.93 -30.84 -9.81
CA HIS A 8 2.06 -30.29 -10.64
C HIS A 8 2.64 -31.12 -11.83
N PRO A 9 3.45 -30.59 -12.79
CA PRO A 9 4.13 -29.27 -12.90
C PRO A 9 4.13 -28.56 -14.31
N ASP A 10 4.62 -27.31 -14.29
CA ASP A 10 5.32 -26.47 -15.30
C ASP A 10 5.45 -26.88 -16.80
N ALA A 11 5.16 -25.94 -17.71
CA ALA A 11 5.72 -25.87 -19.07
C ALA A 11 5.46 -24.51 -19.73
N ALA A 12 6.23 -23.49 -19.37
CA ALA A 12 6.45 -22.33 -20.22
C ALA A 12 7.27 -22.74 -21.45
N ALA A 13 6.68 -22.76 -22.65
CA ALA A 13 7.44 -22.75 -23.91
C ALA A 13 6.55 -22.40 -25.12
N HIS A 14 6.70 -21.21 -25.68
CA HIS A 14 6.58 -21.04 -27.14
C HIS A 14 7.68 -20.12 -27.67
N SER A 15 8.66 -20.81 -28.24
CA SER A 15 9.81 -20.39 -29.03
C SER A 15 9.40 -19.53 -30.24
N ALA A 16 9.85 -18.28 -30.30
CA ALA A 16 9.93 -17.51 -31.55
C ALA A 16 11.37 -17.62 -32.11
N LYS A 17 11.53 -18.51 -33.09
CA LYS A 17 12.78 -18.79 -33.78
C LYS A 17 12.67 -18.20 -35.20
N ASN A 18 13.62 -17.32 -35.54
CA ASN A 18 14.06 -16.88 -36.88
C ASN A 18 13.34 -15.70 -37.58
N ALA A 19 14.04 -14.57 -37.72
CA ALA A 19 14.55 -14.01 -39.00
C ALA A 19 15.58 -12.87 -38.69
N PRO A 20 16.37 -12.34 -39.65
CA PRO A 20 17.77 -12.71 -39.90
C PRO A 20 18.80 -11.58 -39.66
N THR A 21 20.07 -11.99 -39.56
CA THR A 21 21.26 -11.15 -39.31
C THR A 21 21.81 -10.45 -40.56
N ALA A 22 22.40 -9.26 -40.33
CA ALA A 22 23.54 -8.57 -41.00
C ALA A 22 23.16 -7.14 -41.44
N PRO A 23 24.05 -6.12 -41.37
CA PRO A 23 25.50 -6.19 -41.57
C PRO A 23 26.36 -5.41 -40.55
N GLY A 24 27.67 -5.58 -40.64
CA GLY A 24 28.67 -4.97 -39.77
C GLY A 24 28.73 -3.44 -39.84
N SER A 25 29.30 -2.86 -38.78
CA SER A 25 29.99 -1.58 -38.86
C SER A 25 31.22 -1.65 -37.96
N THR A 26 32.35 -1.73 -38.63
CA THR A 26 33.69 -1.52 -38.11
C THR A 26 33.86 -0.12 -37.52
N ALA A 27 34.89 0.01 -36.69
CA ALA A 27 35.60 1.24 -36.33
C ALA A 27 35.23 1.86 -34.98
N GLN A 28 35.96 1.38 -33.98
CA GLN A 28 36.46 2.20 -32.88
C GLN A 28 37.22 3.42 -33.43
N SER A 29 36.87 4.63 -32.98
CA SER A 29 37.84 5.73 -32.86
C SER A 29 37.47 6.67 -31.72
N ARG A 30 38.36 6.63 -30.73
CA ARG A 30 38.65 7.57 -29.63
C ARG A 30 37.87 8.89 -29.61
N ASN A 31 37.12 9.10 -28.53
CA ASN A 31 37.27 10.27 -27.65
C ASN A 31 36.24 10.24 -26.51
N ARG A 32 36.62 9.72 -25.35
CA ARG A 32 36.29 10.31 -24.05
C ARG A 32 36.94 9.49 -22.94
N THR A 33 37.91 10.12 -22.29
CA THR A 33 38.32 9.79 -20.94
C THR A 33 37.12 10.08 -20.03
N GLU A 34 36.21 9.13 -19.88
CA GLU A 34 35.25 9.13 -18.77
C GLU A 34 35.74 8.03 -17.82
N GLU A 35 36.62 8.42 -16.91
CA GLU A 35 36.78 7.66 -15.67
C GLU A 35 35.38 7.52 -15.04
N PRO A 36 34.99 6.34 -14.52
CA PRO A 36 33.76 6.24 -13.75
C PRO A 36 33.86 7.27 -12.62
N GLN A 37 32.97 8.26 -12.65
CA GLN A 37 32.91 9.32 -11.65
C GLN A 37 32.87 8.65 -10.27
N MET A 38 33.98 8.70 -9.54
CA MET A 38 34.00 8.31 -8.13
C MET A 38 32.95 9.17 -7.44
N VAL A 39 32.00 8.53 -6.75
CA VAL A 39 30.99 9.20 -5.94
C VAL A 39 31.70 10.29 -5.14
N ASP A 40 31.29 11.55 -5.36
CA ASP A 40 31.85 12.69 -4.69
C ASP A 40 31.54 12.58 -3.18
N THR A 41 32.49 12.05 -2.43
CA THR A 41 32.41 11.86 -0.97
C THR A 41 32.59 13.17 -0.21
N THR A 42 32.81 14.29 -0.92
CA THR A 42 32.83 15.64 -0.34
C THR A 42 31.47 16.31 -0.28
N ALA A 43 30.45 15.73 -0.95
CA ALA A 43 29.08 16.11 -0.67
C ALA A 43 28.82 15.88 0.82
N PRO A 44 28.37 16.90 1.59
CA PRO A 44 28.06 16.70 3.00
C PRO A 44 27.09 15.53 3.04
N ALA A 45 27.47 14.48 3.78
CA ALA A 45 26.56 13.37 4.06
C ALA A 45 25.25 14.02 4.48
N ARG A 46 24.13 13.67 3.83
CA ARG A 46 22.81 14.03 4.34
C ARG A 46 22.76 13.41 5.73
N GLU A 47 23.09 14.19 6.76
CA GLU A 47 22.90 13.80 8.13
C GLU A 47 21.43 13.41 8.23
N ALA A 48 21.18 12.14 8.49
CA ALA A 48 19.84 11.69 8.80
C ALA A 48 19.43 12.49 10.03
N ALA A 49 18.53 13.45 9.83
CA ALA A 49 18.00 14.26 10.92
C ALA A 49 17.45 13.29 11.98
N THR A 50 18.14 13.21 13.11
CA THR A 50 17.73 12.36 14.21
C THR A 50 16.68 13.14 14.97
N PHE A 51 15.43 12.75 14.80
CA PHE A 51 14.32 13.33 15.55
C PHE A 51 14.19 12.62 16.88
N THR A 52 14.34 13.37 17.98
CA THR A 52 14.07 12.89 19.33
C THR A 52 12.70 13.39 19.74
N TYR A 53 11.79 12.46 20.01
CA TYR A 53 10.46 12.77 20.54
C TYR A 53 10.41 12.47 22.04
N THR A 54 9.73 13.32 22.79
CA THR A 54 9.24 12.95 24.12
C THR A 54 8.17 11.87 24.01
N PRO A 55 7.92 11.09 25.08
CA PRO A 55 6.83 10.11 25.08
C PRO A 55 5.47 10.71 24.69
N ASP A 56 5.16 11.92 25.16
CA ASP A 56 3.88 12.59 24.91
C ASP A 56 3.74 13.04 23.45
N GLU A 57 4.83 13.55 22.85
CA GLU A 57 4.87 13.88 21.41
C GLU A 57 4.69 12.62 20.55
N LEU A 58 5.35 11.52 20.94
CA LEU A 58 5.22 10.25 20.22
C LEU A 58 3.80 9.70 20.32
N ASN A 59 3.20 9.71 21.51
CA ASN A 59 1.81 9.30 21.71
C ASN A 59 0.85 10.16 20.88
N SER A 60 1.05 11.48 20.86
CA SER A 60 0.25 12.40 20.05
C SER A 60 0.32 12.09 18.55
N LEU A 61 1.50 11.77 18.02
CA LEU A 61 1.67 11.37 16.63
C LEU A 61 0.98 10.04 16.33
N ILE A 62 1.13 9.05 17.22
CA ILE A 62 0.50 7.74 17.08
C ILE A 62 -1.03 7.86 17.11
N SER A 63 -1.60 8.59 18.06
CA SER A 63 -3.07 8.78 18.14
C SER A 63 -3.64 9.46 16.90
N ARG A 64 -2.92 10.44 16.33
CA ARG A 64 -3.32 11.06 15.05
C ARG A 64 -3.31 10.06 13.89
N GLU A 65 -2.26 9.24 13.79
CA GLU A 65 -2.16 8.20 12.78
C GLU A 65 -3.27 7.14 12.94
N VAL A 66 -3.53 6.71 14.17
CA VAL A 66 -4.60 5.75 14.48
C VAL A 66 -5.96 6.33 14.12
N SER A 67 -6.24 7.58 14.51
CA SER A 67 -7.47 8.28 14.14
C SER A 67 -7.65 8.36 12.62
N GLY A 68 -6.59 8.71 11.89
CA GLY A 68 -6.58 8.73 10.42
C GLY A 68 -6.95 7.36 9.82
N ARG A 69 -6.29 6.28 10.28
CA ARG A 69 -6.55 4.92 9.77
C ARG A 69 -7.96 4.43 10.08
N LEU A 70 -8.48 4.72 11.26
CA LEU A 70 -9.86 4.39 11.64
C LEU A 70 -10.86 5.11 10.72
N HIS A 71 -10.59 6.38 10.40
CA HIS A 71 -11.40 7.14 9.46
C HIS A 71 -11.38 6.53 8.06
N GLU A 72 -10.20 6.21 7.52
CA GLU A 72 -10.04 5.57 6.21
C GLU A 72 -10.73 4.21 6.13
N LEU A 73 -10.64 3.40 7.19
CA LEU A 73 -11.35 2.12 7.28
C LEU A 73 -12.86 2.33 7.28
N GLY A 74 -13.36 3.34 8.01
CA GLY A 74 -14.77 3.73 7.98
C GLY A 74 -15.25 4.09 6.57
N LEU A 75 -14.49 4.91 5.84
CA LEU A 75 -14.81 5.27 4.46
C LEU A 75 -14.80 4.06 3.51
N SER A 76 -13.86 3.13 3.71
CA SER A 76 -13.77 1.90 2.94
C SER A 76 -15.00 1.01 3.16
N LEU A 77 -15.48 0.89 4.40
CA LEU A 77 -16.71 0.16 4.73
C LEU A 77 -17.96 0.83 4.13
N MET A 78 -18.05 2.15 4.17
CA MET A 78 -19.13 2.88 3.49
C MET A 78 -19.14 2.62 1.97
N SER A 79 -17.96 2.62 1.35
CA SER A 79 -17.79 2.33 -0.07
C SER A 79 -18.18 0.89 -0.39
N ASN A 80 -17.80 -0.08 0.45
CA ASN A 80 -18.20 -1.47 0.31
C ASN A 80 -19.71 -1.67 0.47
N ALA A 81 -20.36 -0.93 1.38
CA ALA A 81 -21.81 -0.95 1.52
C ALA A 81 -22.50 -0.43 0.26
N ALA A 82 -22.04 0.69 -0.29
CA ALA A 82 -22.56 1.26 -1.52
C ALA A 82 -22.38 0.30 -2.72
N PHE A 83 -21.19 -0.28 -2.87
CA PHE A 83 -20.91 -1.27 -3.90
C PHE A 83 -21.80 -2.51 -3.78
N LEU A 84 -21.96 -3.04 -2.56
CA LEU A 84 -22.78 -4.21 -2.30
C LEU A 84 -24.27 -3.94 -2.60
N LEU A 85 -24.78 -2.76 -2.24
CA LEU A 85 -26.17 -2.37 -2.52
C LEU A 85 -26.44 -2.23 -4.03
N ALA A 86 -25.47 -1.75 -4.79
CA ALA A 86 -25.53 -1.62 -6.24
C ALA A 86 -25.40 -2.97 -7.00
N ASN A 87 -24.98 -4.04 -6.33
CA ASN A 87 -24.80 -5.34 -6.97
C ASN A 87 -26.13 -6.09 -7.10
N ASP A 88 -26.59 -6.30 -8.34
CA ASP A 88 -27.87 -6.96 -8.65
C ASP A 88 -27.81 -8.50 -8.65
N THR A 89 -26.59 -9.07 -8.63
CA THR A 89 -26.42 -10.53 -8.57
C THR A 89 -26.61 -11.10 -7.16
N VAL A 90 -26.58 -10.23 -6.14
CA VAL A 90 -26.74 -10.61 -4.74
C VAL A 90 -28.21 -10.43 -4.30
N PRO A 91 -28.84 -11.45 -3.69
CA PRO A 91 -30.21 -11.33 -3.19
C PRO A 91 -30.41 -10.12 -2.27
N ALA A 92 -31.49 -9.36 -2.49
CA ALA A 92 -31.77 -8.09 -1.80
C ALA A 92 -31.72 -8.20 -0.27
N ALA A 93 -32.28 -9.27 0.29
CA ALA A 93 -32.28 -9.50 1.73
C ALA A 93 -30.86 -9.66 2.30
N ALA A 94 -29.99 -10.40 1.60
CA ALA A 94 -28.62 -10.63 2.03
C ALA A 94 -27.74 -9.38 1.90
N LYS A 95 -27.89 -8.60 0.81
CA LYS A 95 -27.11 -7.36 0.64
C LYS A 95 -27.53 -6.25 1.61
N ARG A 96 -28.81 -6.12 1.93
CA ARG A 96 -29.29 -5.08 2.88
C ARG A 96 -28.73 -5.28 4.28
N GLU A 97 -28.80 -6.51 4.81
CA GLU A 97 -28.32 -6.79 6.16
C GLU A 97 -26.80 -6.57 6.26
N ARG A 98 -26.04 -7.08 5.29
CA ARG A 98 -24.59 -6.91 5.29
C ARG A 98 -24.17 -5.44 5.06
N ALA A 99 -24.86 -4.70 4.20
CA ALA A 99 -24.60 -3.27 4.02
C ALA A 99 -24.90 -2.48 5.30
N ARG A 100 -25.97 -2.81 6.02
CA ARG A 100 -26.27 -2.21 7.33
C ARG A 100 -25.12 -2.42 8.31
N VAL A 101 -24.59 -3.64 8.43
CA VAL A 101 -23.45 -3.93 9.32
C VAL A 101 -22.23 -3.09 8.93
N TYR A 102 -21.90 -2.97 7.65
CA TYR A 102 -20.79 -2.11 7.23
C TYR A 102 -21.00 -0.64 7.59
N LEU A 103 -22.21 -0.13 7.44
CA LEU A 103 -22.53 1.24 7.83
C LEU A 103 -22.46 1.43 9.35
N ASP A 104 -23.00 0.50 10.13
CA ASP A 104 -22.96 0.55 11.60
C ASP A 104 -21.51 0.53 12.11
N VAL A 105 -20.67 -0.37 11.61
CA VAL A 105 -19.24 -0.42 11.96
C VAL A 105 -18.52 0.84 11.49
N SER A 106 -18.83 1.38 10.31
CA SER A 106 -18.23 2.64 9.85
C SER A 106 -18.55 3.82 10.79
N ALA A 107 -19.77 3.86 11.33
CA ALA A 107 -20.15 4.88 12.31
C ALA A 107 -19.37 4.72 13.63
N GLN A 108 -19.23 3.49 14.10
CA GLN A 108 -18.43 3.19 15.30
C GLN A 108 -16.96 3.59 15.13
N LEU A 109 -16.35 3.29 13.98
CA LEU A 109 -14.97 3.67 13.69
C LEU A 109 -14.79 5.19 13.62
N ARG A 110 -15.77 5.93 13.10
CA ARG A 110 -15.73 7.40 13.10
C ARG A 110 -15.81 7.97 14.51
N LEU A 111 -16.64 7.39 15.39
CA LEU A 111 -16.69 7.79 16.80
C LEU A 111 -15.37 7.49 17.51
N LEU A 112 -14.78 6.32 17.26
CA LEU A 112 -13.50 5.95 17.85
C LEU A 112 -12.37 6.87 17.36
N ALA A 113 -12.34 7.20 16.07
CA ALA A 113 -11.35 8.13 15.51
C ALA A 113 -11.41 9.52 16.17
N VAL A 114 -12.61 10.01 16.51
CA VAL A 114 -12.79 11.27 17.25
C VAL A 114 -12.30 11.11 18.68
N ALA A 115 -12.67 10.02 19.37
CA ALA A 115 -12.23 9.75 20.73
C ALA A 115 -10.69 9.68 20.85
N GLU A 116 -10.00 9.13 19.85
CA GLU A 116 -8.53 9.09 19.80
C GLU A 116 -7.89 10.49 19.64
N LEU A 117 -8.60 11.46 19.05
CA LEU A 117 -8.12 12.85 18.97
C LEU A 117 -8.48 13.64 20.24
N ASP A 118 -9.62 13.32 20.86
CA ASP A 118 -10.04 13.95 22.10
C ASP A 118 -9.13 13.53 23.27
N SER A 119 -8.66 12.28 23.29
CA SER A 119 -7.75 11.79 24.34
C SER A 119 -6.45 12.58 24.42
N ILE A 120 -5.87 12.96 23.29
CA ILE A 120 -4.61 13.75 23.25
C ILE A 120 -4.82 15.26 23.48
N THR A 121 -6.06 15.76 23.40
CA THR A 121 -6.37 17.16 23.72
C THR A 121 -6.85 17.34 25.15
N GLY A 122 -7.40 16.29 25.76
CA GLY A 122 -7.89 16.26 27.14
C GLY A 122 -6.81 16.10 28.22
N GLU A 123 -5.59 15.66 27.86
CA GLU A 123 -4.46 15.53 28.81
C GLU A 123 -3.80 16.87 29.20
N VAL A 124 -4.28 18.01 28.69
CA VAL A 124 -3.73 19.36 28.96
C VAL A 124 -4.46 20.07 30.13
N GLN A 125 -4.94 19.35 31.14
CA GLN A 125 -5.55 19.95 32.36
C GLN A 125 -4.85 19.53 33.64
#